data_AF-A0A410PLN8-F1
#
_entry.id   AF-A0A410PLN8-F1
#
_cell.length_a   1.000
_cell.length_b   1.000
_cell.length_c   1.000
_cell.angle_alpha   90.00
_cell.angle_beta   90.00
_cell.angle_gamma   90.00
#
_symmetry.space_group_name_H-M   'P 1'
#
loop_
_entity.id
_entity.type
_entity.pdbx_description
1 polymer ?
#
loop_
_entity_poly.entity_id
_entity_poly.type
_entity_poly.pdbx_seq_one_letter_code
_entity_poly.pdbx_strand_id
1 'polypeptide(L)'
;MLIVLLYLLVGCSNTNTKPSSISTTKNNASSQSVLKTNPDTDIFIMNYTVYMNAASIDWVTKLTLKEGKVLGRINKTGIKKGFQNWNATKFKLE
;
A
#
# COMPACT_ATOMS: atom_id res chain seq x y z
N MET A 1 -13.35 -33.95 -42.53
CA MET A 1 -12.35 -32.86 -42.58
C MET A 1 -13.11 -31.57 -42.38
N LEU A 2 -13.17 -30.96 -41.18
CA LEU A 2 -12.06 -30.39 -40.41
C LEU A 2 -11.16 -29.54 -41.31
N ILE A 3 -10.99 -28.26 -40.95
CA ILE A 3 -10.18 -27.18 -41.55
C ILE A 3 -11.09 -26.13 -42.20
N VAL A 4 -11.20 -24.88 -41.77
CA VAL A 4 -10.44 -24.13 -40.76
C VAL A 4 -11.39 -23.09 -40.18
N LEU A 5 -11.62 -23.22 -38.89
CA LEU A 5 -12.20 -22.24 -37.99
C LEU A 5 -11.44 -20.92 -38.21
N LEU A 6 -12.13 -19.88 -38.66
CA LEU A 6 -11.56 -18.57 -38.91
C LEU A 6 -10.80 -18.10 -37.66
N TYR A 7 -9.49 -17.97 -37.83
CA TYR A 7 -8.54 -17.47 -36.85
C TYR A 7 -8.88 -16.01 -36.47
N LEU A 8 -9.74 -15.82 -35.48
CA LEU A 8 -9.95 -14.57 -34.75
C LEU A 8 -8.98 -14.46 -33.57
N LEU A 9 -7.68 -14.67 -33.79
CA LEU A 9 -6.66 -14.42 -32.78
C LEU A 9 -5.53 -13.54 -33.35
N VAL A 10 -5.85 -12.26 -33.56
CA VAL A 10 -4.84 -11.22 -33.35
C VAL A 10 -4.87 -10.84 -31.87
N GLY A 11 -4.16 -11.62 -31.06
CA GLY A 11 -3.87 -11.28 -29.68
C GLY A 11 -2.94 -10.08 -29.63
N CYS A 12 -3.45 -8.92 -29.21
CA CYS A 12 -2.64 -7.75 -28.90
C CYS A 12 -1.60 -8.10 -27.82
N SER A 13 -0.36 -8.29 -28.26
CA SER A 13 0.80 -8.48 -27.40
C SER A 13 1.35 -7.12 -27.00
N ASN A 14 0.71 -6.46 -26.04
CA ASN A 14 1.30 -5.32 -25.33
C ASN A 14 1.26 -5.64 -23.83
N THR A 15 2.22 -6.42 -23.35
CA THR A 15 2.52 -6.51 -21.92
C THR A 15 3.22 -5.23 -21.48
N ASN A 16 2.52 -4.10 -21.59
CA ASN A 16 2.68 -3.03 -20.64
C ASN A 16 2.09 -3.55 -19.33
N THR A 17 2.86 -4.36 -18.59
CA THR A 17 2.66 -4.54 -17.16
C THR A 17 2.82 -3.17 -16.53
N LYS A 18 1.72 -2.42 -16.55
CA LYS A 18 1.48 -1.29 -15.67
C LYS A 18 1.81 -1.83 -14.28
N PRO A 19 2.74 -1.21 -13.53
CA PRO A 19 2.92 -1.59 -12.14
C PRO A 19 1.53 -1.57 -11.52
N SER A 20 1.16 -2.71 -10.91
CA SER A 20 -0.08 -2.88 -10.18
C SER A 20 -0.35 -1.58 -9.45
N SER A 21 -1.32 -0.82 -9.92
CA SER A 21 -1.72 0.42 -9.28
C SER A 21 -2.32 -0.03 -7.97
N ILE A 22 -1.47 -0.12 -6.94
CA ILE A 22 -1.89 -0.05 -5.56
C ILE A 22 -2.83 1.13 -5.55
N SER A 23 -4.11 0.85 -5.37
CA SER A 23 -5.14 1.87 -5.22
C SER A 23 -4.83 2.58 -3.92
N THR A 24 -3.88 3.51 -3.97
CA THR A 24 -3.70 4.52 -2.94
C THR A 24 -5.00 5.29 -2.95
N THR A 25 -5.74 5.20 -1.87
CA THR A 25 -6.88 6.08 -1.62
C THR A 25 -6.41 7.49 -1.93
N LYS A 26 -6.96 8.07 -3.00
CA LYS A 26 -6.60 9.35 -3.62
C LYS A 26 -7.08 10.50 -2.74
N ASN A 27 -6.73 10.46 -1.47
CA ASN A 27 -6.95 11.51 -0.50
C ASN A 27 -5.60 11.73 0.17
N ASN A 28 -4.72 12.46 -0.53
CA ASN A 28 -3.37 12.84 -0.08
C ASN A 28 -3.46 13.85 1.09
N ALA A 29 -4.21 13.52 2.13
CA ALA A 29 -4.17 14.26 3.37
C ALA A 29 -2.79 14.04 3.98
N SER A 30 -2.04 15.12 4.19
CA SER A 30 -0.79 15.05 4.94
C SER A 30 -1.03 14.42 6.32
N SER A 31 -0.05 13.68 6.85
CA SER A 31 -0.12 13.15 8.22
C SER A 31 -0.46 14.24 9.25
N GLN A 32 0.01 15.46 9.01
CA GLN A 32 -0.25 16.63 9.84
C GLN A 32 -1.71 17.07 9.79
N SER A 33 -2.34 17.10 8.61
CA SER A 33 -3.77 17.42 8.49
C SER A 33 -4.65 16.37 9.15
N VAL A 34 -4.30 15.09 9.01
CA VAL A 34 -5.04 13.99 9.66
C VAL A 34 -4.97 14.13 11.18
N LEU A 35 -3.77 14.38 11.73
CA LEU A 35 -3.58 14.54 13.17
C LEU A 35 -4.14 15.83 13.76
N LYS A 36 -4.32 16.89 12.95
CA LYS A 36 -5.04 18.09 13.38
C LYS A 36 -6.52 17.79 13.63
N THR A 37 -7.13 16.99 12.75
CA THR A 37 -8.56 16.63 12.87
C THR A 37 -8.78 15.54 13.91
N ASN A 38 -7.91 14.53 13.95
CA ASN A 38 -7.97 13.44 14.94
C ASN A 38 -6.56 13.11 15.46
N PRO A 39 -6.16 13.68 16.61
CA PRO A 39 -4.82 13.54 17.18
C PRO A 39 -4.42 12.11 17.55
N ASP A 40 -5.40 11.22 17.75
CA ASP A 40 -5.20 9.83 18.17
C ASP A 40 -5.21 8.84 17.00
N THR A 41 -5.23 9.33 15.76
CA THR A 41 -5.18 8.47 14.57
C THR A 41 -3.93 7.60 14.57
N ASP A 42 -4.10 6.29 14.37
CA ASP A 42 -3.00 5.38 14.07
C ASP A 42 -2.53 5.59 12.64
N ILE A 43 -1.30 6.08 12.48
CA ILE A 43 -0.69 6.42 11.21
C ILE A 43 0.66 5.73 11.12
N PHE A 44 0.93 5.15 9.95
CA PHE A 44 2.23 4.60 9.58
C PHE A 44 2.62 5.08 8.17
N ILE A 45 3.90 5.42 7.97
CA ILE A 45 4.40 5.83 6.65
C ILE A 45 5.30 4.74 6.08
N MET A 46 4.98 4.26 4.88
CA MET A 46 5.84 3.36 4.10
C MET A 46 5.93 3.86 2.67
N ASN A 47 7.15 3.96 2.15
CA ASN A 47 7.47 4.46 0.81
C ASN A 47 6.72 5.77 0.50
N TYR A 48 6.77 6.72 1.44
CA TYR A 48 6.10 8.04 1.36
C TYR A 48 4.57 7.98 1.27
N THR A 49 3.96 6.81 1.46
CA THR A 49 2.52 6.63 1.52
C THR A 49 2.07 6.63 2.98
N VAL A 50 1.04 7.42 3.29
CA VAL A 50 0.43 7.52 4.61
C VAL A 50 -0.66 6.45 4.73
N TYR A 51 -0.49 5.53 5.67
CA TYR A 51 -1.47 4.50 5.99
C TYR A 51 -2.15 4.84 7.31
N MET A 52 -3.48 4.78 7.34
CA MET A 52 -4.31 5.04 8.52
C MET A 52 -4.97 3.75 8.98
N ASN A 53 -4.93 3.47 10.29
CA ASN A 53 -5.48 2.25 10.89
C ASN A 53 -4.97 0.98 10.18
N ALA A 54 -3.65 0.82 10.15
CA ALA A 54 -2.96 -0.23 9.38
C ALA A 54 -3.36 -1.67 9.76
N ALA A 55 -3.96 -1.87 10.93
CA ALA A 55 -4.45 -3.17 11.38
C ALA A 55 -5.63 -3.70 10.53
N SER A 56 -6.40 -2.84 9.87
CA SER A 56 -7.64 -3.23 9.16
C SER A 56 -7.67 -2.81 7.70
N ILE A 57 -6.52 -2.68 7.03
CA ILE A 57 -6.50 -2.29 5.62
C ILE A 57 -6.41 -3.52 4.71
N ASP A 58 -7.37 -3.63 3.80
CA ASP A 58 -7.49 -4.66 2.76
C ASP A 58 -6.20 -5.04 2.03
N TRP A 59 -5.27 -4.11 1.82
CA TRP A 59 -4.01 -4.42 1.12
C TRP A 59 -3.04 -5.21 2.02
N VAL A 60 -3.14 -5.06 3.35
CA VAL A 60 -2.34 -5.82 4.33
C VAL A 60 -2.77 -7.28 4.32
N THR A 61 -4.06 -7.57 4.22
CA THR A 61 -4.56 -8.95 4.12
C THR A 61 -4.30 -9.56 2.74
N LYS A 62 -4.16 -8.73 1.69
CA LYS A 62 -3.85 -9.15 0.31
C LYS A 62 -2.33 -9.19 0.02
N LEU A 63 -1.48 -8.81 0.97
CA LEU A 63 -0.02 -8.88 0.83
C LEU A 63 0.43 -10.34 0.85
N THR A 64 0.95 -10.83 -0.27
CA THR A 64 1.64 -12.13 -0.29
C THR A 64 3.01 -11.99 0.36
N LEU A 65 3.08 -12.31 1.66
CA LEU A 65 4.33 -12.37 2.40
C LEU A 65 5.01 -13.73 2.16
N LYS A 66 6.32 -13.72 1.92
CA LYS A 66 7.14 -14.94 1.90
C LYS A 66 7.85 -15.06 3.23
N GLU A 67 7.90 -16.26 3.77
CA GLU A 67 8.68 -16.56 4.98
C GLU A 67 10.13 -16.10 4.81
N GLY A 68 10.69 -15.51 5.88
CA GLY A 68 12.04 -14.95 5.87
C GLY A 68 12.22 -13.63 5.12
N LYS A 69 11.21 -13.12 4.39
CA LYS A 69 11.31 -11.83 3.68
C LYS A 69 10.77 -10.68 4.51
N VAL A 70 11.66 -9.82 4.98
CA VAL A 70 11.32 -8.58 5.70
C VAL A 70 10.82 -7.51 4.71
N LEU A 71 9.63 -6.95 4.96
CA LEU A 71 9.11 -5.80 4.21
C LEU A 71 9.77 -4.49 4.61
N GLY A 72 10.06 -4.35 5.91
CA GLY A 72 10.74 -3.22 6.50
C GLY A 72 10.57 -3.21 8.02
N ARG A 73 11.05 -2.15 8.65
CA ARG A 73 11.03 -1.98 10.11
C ARG A 73 10.57 -0.58 10.44
N ILE A 74 9.64 -0.45 11.38
CA ILE A 74 9.29 0.85 11.95
C ILE A 74 10.51 1.38 12.71
N ASN A 75 11.02 2.53 12.29
CA ASN A 75 12.23 3.13 12.84
C ASN A 75 11.93 3.98 14.07
N LYS A 76 10.77 4.63 14.10
CA LYS A 76 10.38 5.52 15.19
C LYS A 76 8.86 5.60 15.36
N THR A 77 8.42 5.65 16.61
CA THR A 77 7.01 5.71 17.02
C THR A 77 6.74 6.99 17.81
N GLY A 78 5.47 7.30 18.09
CA GLY A 78 5.09 8.51 18.83
C GLY A 78 5.29 9.82 18.06
N ILE A 79 5.49 9.73 16.73
CA ILE A 79 5.70 10.91 15.90
C ILE A 79 4.38 11.63 15.69
N LYS A 80 4.37 12.95 15.88
CA LYS A 80 3.21 13.82 15.63
C LYS A 80 3.46 14.90 14.56
N LYS A 81 4.73 15.09 14.15
CA LYS A 81 5.16 16.06 13.14
C LYS A 81 6.48 15.63 12.51
N GLY A 82 6.77 16.13 11.31
CA GLY A 82 8.04 15.85 10.63
C GLY A 82 8.24 14.36 10.34
N PHE A 83 7.19 13.70 9.85
CA PHE A 83 7.26 12.27 9.56
C PHE A 83 8.30 11.98 8.47
N GLN A 84 9.01 10.88 8.67
CA GLN A 84 9.92 10.28 7.70
C GLN A 84 9.40 8.90 7.33
N ASN A 85 9.99 8.30 6.31
CA ASN A 85 9.67 6.93 5.92
C ASN A 85 9.89 5.97 7.11
N TRP A 86 8.98 5.02 7.28
CA TRP A 86 8.93 4.05 8.39
C TRP A 86 8.69 4.65 9.79
N ASN A 87 8.18 5.88 9.89
CA ASN A 87 7.69 6.42 11.15
C ASN A 87 6.22 6.04 11.38
N ALA A 88 5.83 5.98 12.65
CA ALA A 88 4.46 5.75 13.07
C ALA A 88 4.04 6.68 14.22
N THR A 89 2.72 6.88 14.39
CA THR A 89 2.16 7.54 15.58
C THR A 89 2.06 6.56 16.74
N LYS A 90 1.60 5.33 16.48
CA LYS A 90 1.43 4.25 17.46
C LYS A 90 2.17 3.00 16.98
N PHE A 91 2.48 2.13 17.92
CA PHE A 91 2.96 0.78 17.64
C PHE A 91 2.47 -0.12 18.76
N LYS A 92 1.56 -1.04 18.43
CA LYS A 92 1.24 -2.17 19.29
C LYS A 92 1.74 -3.42 18.57
N LEU A 93 2.68 -4.14 19.17
CA LEU A 93 2.72 -5.58 18.99
C LEU A 93 1.52 -6.09 19.78
N GLU A 94 0.55 -6.68 19.09
CA GLU A 94 -0.39 -7.61 19.73
C GLU A 94 0.19 -9.03 19.62
#